data_AF-A0A4U5PGL9-F1
#
_entry.id   AF-A0A4U5PGL9-F1
#
_cell.length_a   1.000
_cell.length_b   1.000
_cell.length_c   1.000
_cell.angle_alpha   90.00
_cell.angle_beta   90.00
_cell.angle_gamma   90.00
#
_symmetry.space_group_name_H-M   'P 1'
#
loop_
_entity.id
_entity.type
_entity.pdbx_description
1 polymer ?
#
loop_
_entity_poly.entity_id
_entity_poly.type
_entity_poly.pdbx_seq_one_letter_code
_entity_poly.pdbx_strand_id
1 'polypeptide(L)'
;MNSLPFLFVNSVAHSLSTNSIPEFSSIPSPPWNAVAEIHYQKRAEYDVEFRINNSGVTREIFEAGTYKEVPLDGIKSKNRRYTRIGKMELWVGGRHFMGSMHVTSQNLAIDKIFVNELRVFNVRAASKSPPANSFQSLWKIPVPHVAFSAACPEEIISYHLFKNENLATIELLFAYHELVRRMINYYKQGTMKKSECLDEEQDLDFAKKEGSSYQIQVTRNLSGKTQSVCFQFEKDECFY
;
A
#
# COMPACT_ATOMS: atom_id res chain seq x y z
N MET A 1 -30.28 -5.32 6.98
CA MET A 1 -28.94 -5.09 7.57
C MET A 1 -28.83 -5.54 9.03
N ASN A 2 -29.93 -5.61 9.80
CA ASN A 2 -29.91 -6.07 11.20
C ASN A 2 -29.52 -7.55 11.41
N SER A 3 -29.53 -8.35 10.35
CA SER A 3 -29.17 -9.78 10.36
C SER A 3 -27.69 -10.03 10.08
N LEU A 4 -26.89 -9.00 9.81
CA LEU A 4 -25.46 -9.18 9.58
C LEU A 4 -24.76 -9.53 10.91
N PRO A 5 -23.89 -10.55 10.93
CA PRO A 5 -23.10 -10.87 12.10
C PRO A 5 -22.23 -9.68 12.51
N PHE A 6 -22.15 -9.40 13.81
CA PHE A 6 -21.29 -8.34 14.34
C PHE A 6 -19.85 -8.44 13.84
N LEU A 7 -19.30 -9.65 13.76
CA LEU A 7 -17.92 -9.88 13.29
C LEU A 7 -17.72 -9.45 11.83
N PHE A 8 -18.72 -9.64 10.97
CA PHE A 8 -18.67 -9.18 9.58
C PHE A 8 -18.62 -7.65 9.54
N VAL A 9 -19.56 -7.00 10.23
CA VAL A 9 -19.63 -5.52 10.32
C VAL A 9 -18.34 -4.95 10.91
N ASN A 10 -17.82 -5.55 11.97
CA ASN A 10 -16.56 -5.17 12.59
C ASN A 10 -15.37 -5.35 11.65
N SER A 11 -15.35 -6.40 10.83
CA SER A 11 -14.29 -6.60 9.83
C SER A 11 -14.34 -5.54 8.72
N VAL A 12 -15.54 -5.18 8.24
CA VAL A 12 -15.72 -4.10 7.26
C VAL A 12 -15.26 -2.77 7.85
N ALA A 13 -15.73 -2.44 9.05
CA ALA A 13 -15.36 -1.22 9.75
C ALA A 13 -13.87 -1.15 10.07
N HIS A 14 -13.26 -2.30 10.38
CA HIS A 14 -11.81 -2.40 10.47
C HIS A 14 -11.24 -1.98 9.11
N SER A 15 -11.50 -2.69 8.02
CA SER A 15 -10.88 -2.46 6.70
C SER A 15 -11.01 -1.04 6.10
N LEU A 16 -12.01 -0.24 6.47
CA LEU A 16 -12.17 1.13 5.95
C LEU A 16 -11.27 2.15 6.67
N SER A 17 -11.19 3.37 6.11
CA SER A 17 -10.48 4.50 6.72
C SER A 17 -11.17 5.00 8.00
N THR A 18 -10.42 5.66 8.89
CA THR A 18 -11.02 6.28 10.10
C THR A 18 -12.10 7.31 9.72
N ASN A 19 -11.91 8.01 8.60
CA ASN A 19 -12.85 9.03 8.12
C ASN A 19 -14.21 8.46 7.70
N SER A 20 -14.29 7.15 7.42
CA SER A 20 -15.55 6.47 7.07
C SER A 20 -16.34 6.01 8.30
N ILE A 21 -15.74 5.99 9.49
CA ILE A 21 -16.41 5.50 10.71
C ILE A 21 -17.67 6.32 11.07
N PRO A 22 -17.68 7.67 10.98
CA PRO A 22 -18.88 8.45 11.27
C PRO A 22 -20.07 8.10 10.38
N GLU A 23 -19.83 7.67 9.13
CA GLU A 23 -20.89 7.31 8.18
C GLU A 23 -21.66 6.08 8.65
N PHE A 24 -21.03 5.15 9.37
CA PHE A 24 -21.69 3.96 9.88
C PHE A 24 -22.78 4.28 10.92
N SER A 25 -22.61 5.34 11.70
CA SER A 25 -23.61 5.80 12.67
C SER A 25 -24.89 6.31 11.99
N SER A 26 -24.84 6.64 10.70
CA SER A 26 -26.01 7.05 9.91
C SER A 26 -26.82 5.87 9.39
N ILE A 27 -26.26 4.65 9.42
CA ILE A 27 -26.95 3.44 8.96
C ILE A 27 -27.95 3.04 10.06
N PRO A 28 -29.27 2.95 9.78
CA PRO A 28 -30.27 2.61 10.78
C PRO A 28 -30.26 1.11 11.11
N SER A 29 -29.16 0.65 11.73
CA SER A 29 -28.89 -0.76 12.01
C SER A 29 -28.06 -0.90 13.28
N PRO A 30 -28.58 -1.53 14.36
CA PRO A 30 -27.88 -1.60 15.64
C PRO A 30 -26.46 -2.18 15.59
N PRO A 31 -26.15 -3.23 14.79
CA PRO A 31 -24.78 -3.72 14.64
C PRO A 31 -23.80 -2.67 14.08
N TRP A 32 -24.22 -1.86 13.11
CA TRP A 32 -23.37 -0.82 12.50
C TRP A 32 -23.08 0.29 13.50
N ASN A 33 -24.10 0.76 14.22
CA ASN A 33 -23.94 1.80 15.24
C ASN A 33 -23.01 1.34 16.37
N ALA A 34 -23.21 0.12 16.89
CA ALA A 34 -22.38 -0.43 17.94
C ALA A 34 -20.91 -0.58 17.49
N VAL A 35 -20.68 -1.07 16.27
CA VAL A 35 -19.32 -1.17 15.71
C VAL A 35 -18.71 0.22 15.50
N ALA A 36 -19.47 1.18 14.98
CA ALA A 36 -19.00 2.54 14.75
C ALA A 36 -18.52 3.18 16.06
N GLU A 37 -19.30 3.06 17.13
CA GLU A 37 -18.94 3.57 18.45
C GLU A 37 -17.66 2.90 18.99
N ILE A 38 -17.57 1.57 18.88
CA ILE A 38 -16.39 0.82 19.32
C ILE A 38 -15.13 1.27 18.58
N HIS A 39 -15.19 1.40 17.25
CA HIS A 39 -14.05 1.87 16.46
C HIS A 39 -13.73 3.33 16.79
N TYR A 40 -14.73 4.20 16.92
CA TYR A 40 -14.51 5.60 17.31
C TYR A 40 -13.73 5.71 18.63
N GLN A 41 -14.02 4.86 19.62
CA GLN A 41 -13.37 4.89 20.93
C GLN A 41 -12.03 4.16 20.99
N LYS A 42 -11.88 3.05 20.27
CA LYS A 42 -10.76 2.10 20.47
C LYS A 42 -9.77 2.03 19.32
N ARG A 43 -10.12 2.57 18.15
CA ARG A 43 -9.28 2.49 16.96
C ARG A 43 -8.01 3.32 17.17
N ALA A 44 -6.90 2.74 16.76
CA ALA A 44 -5.61 3.39 16.75
C ALA A 44 -4.98 3.16 15.38
N GLU A 45 -4.78 4.25 14.64
CA GLU A 45 -4.22 4.21 13.30
C GLU A 45 -2.85 4.88 13.32
N TYR A 46 -1.88 4.23 12.67
CA TYR A 46 -0.49 4.66 12.66
C TYR A 46 0.03 4.71 11.23
N ASP A 47 1.00 5.59 10.99
CA ASP A 47 1.84 5.55 9.80
C ASP A 47 3.21 5.02 10.19
N VAL A 48 3.78 4.13 9.36
CA VAL A 48 5.04 3.47 9.67
C VAL A 48 6.01 3.66 8.51
N GLU A 49 7.17 4.21 8.80
CA GLU A 49 8.25 4.37 7.84
C GLU A 49 9.34 3.34 8.14
N PHE A 50 9.79 2.62 7.11
CA PHE A 50 10.96 1.76 7.16
C PHE A 50 12.05 2.31 6.25
N ARG A 51 13.22 2.58 6.81
CA ARG A 51 14.40 2.95 6.03
C ARG A 51 15.31 1.74 5.91
N ILE A 52 15.59 1.32 4.68
CA ILE A 52 16.21 0.04 4.36
C ILE A 52 17.51 0.31 3.59
N ASN A 53 18.63 -0.14 4.14
CA ASN A 53 19.95 0.00 3.53
C ASN A 53 20.82 -1.23 3.80
N ASN A 54 22.07 -1.22 3.33
CA ASN A 54 22.99 -2.35 3.49
C ASN A 54 23.40 -2.61 4.94
N SER A 55 23.26 -1.62 5.83
CA SER A 55 23.51 -1.77 7.26
C SER A 55 22.30 -2.35 8.01
N GLY A 56 21.11 -2.32 7.43
CA GLY A 56 19.92 -2.94 8.01
C GLY A 56 18.66 -2.12 7.77
N VAL A 57 17.68 -2.33 8.66
CA VAL A 57 16.37 -1.68 8.63
C VAL A 57 16.21 -0.85 9.88
N THR A 58 15.73 0.37 9.71
CA THR A 58 15.30 1.25 10.80
C THR A 58 13.84 1.59 10.59
N ARG A 59 13.15 2.00 11.66
CA ARG A 59 11.73 2.35 11.57
C ARG A 59 11.40 3.58 12.37
N GLU A 60 10.40 4.29 11.90
CA GLU A 60 9.75 5.40 12.59
C GLU A 60 8.24 5.13 12.56
N ILE A 61 7.55 5.42 13.66
CA ILE A 61 6.11 5.16 13.81
C ILE A 61 5.47 6.48 14.21
N PHE A 62 4.41 6.87 13.52
CA PHE A 62 3.70 8.12 13.75
C PHE A 62 2.22 7.85 14.00
N GLU A 63 1.56 8.72 14.76
CA GLU A 63 0.10 8.80 14.78
C GLU A 63 -0.40 9.19 13.38
N ALA A 64 -1.34 8.42 12.82
CA ALA A 64 -1.69 8.52 11.40
C ALA A 64 -2.12 9.94 10.98
N GLY A 65 -1.62 10.39 9.82
CA GLY A 65 -1.89 11.73 9.30
C GLY A 65 -1.24 12.86 10.08
N THR A 66 -0.35 12.54 11.03
CA THR A 66 0.42 13.51 11.82
C THR A 66 1.91 13.18 11.77
N TYR A 67 2.75 14.11 12.24
CA TYR A 67 4.20 13.89 12.40
C TYR A 67 4.60 13.53 13.84
N LYS A 68 3.62 13.15 14.67
CA LYS A 68 3.87 12.86 16.07
C LYS A 68 4.36 11.42 16.22
N GLU A 69 5.64 11.27 16.56
CA GLU A 69 6.26 9.96 16.76
C GLU A 69 5.65 9.21 17.95
N VAL A 70 5.50 7.90 17.81
CA VAL A 70 4.96 6.99 18.81
C VAL A 70 5.99 5.88 19.07
N PRO A 71 6.35 5.61 20.34
CA PRO A 71 7.26 4.51 20.64
C PRO A 71 6.64 3.16 20.27
N LEU A 72 7.48 2.18 19.92
CA LEU A 72 7.04 0.83 19.56
C LEU A 72 6.11 0.20 20.60
N ASP A 73 6.42 0.37 21.89
CA ASP A 73 5.61 -0.18 22.98
C ASP A 73 4.23 0.47 23.06
N GLY A 74 4.11 1.70 22.55
CA GLY A 74 2.84 2.38 22.32
C GLY A 74 1.94 1.65 21.33
N ILE A 75 2.49 1.04 20.27
CA ILE A 75 1.72 0.16 19.37
C ILE A 75 1.46 -1.20 20.02
N LYS A 76 2.49 -1.82 20.64
CA LYS A 76 2.37 -3.19 21.18
C LYS A 76 1.36 -3.31 22.30
N SER A 77 1.16 -2.25 23.08
CA SER A 77 0.19 -2.18 24.17
C SER A 77 -1.26 -2.03 23.69
N LYS A 78 -1.49 -1.70 22.42
CA LYS A 78 -2.84 -1.54 21.88
C LYS A 78 -3.47 -2.88 21.50
N ASN A 79 -4.80 -2.91 21.55
CA ASN A 79 -5.57 -4.04 21.09
C ASN A 79 -5.49 -4.15 19.56
N ARG A 80 -4.76 -5.15 19.07
CA ARG A 80 -4.54 -5.38 17.64
C ARG A 80 -5.81 -5.49 16.80
N ARG A 81 -6.96 -5.85 17.41
CA ARG A 81 -8.26 -5.88 16.71
C ARG A 81 -8.72 -4.51 16.21
N TYR A 82 -8.19 -3.44 16.80
CA TYR A 82 -8.52 -2.04 16.47
C TYR A 82 -7.28 -1.23 16.08
N THR A 83 -6.10 -1.86 16.04
CA THR A 83 -4.84 -1.25 15.58
C THR A 83 -4.68 -1.44 14.09
N ARG A 84 -4.28 -0.39 13.39
CA ARG A 84 -4.12 -0.37 11.93
C ARG A 84 -2.89 0.43 11.54
N ILE A 85 -2.32 0.06 10.40
CA ILE A 85 -1.32 0.88 9.71
C ILE A 85 -2.02 1.50 8.51
N GLY A 86 -2.26 2.81 8.57
CA GLY A 86 -2.88 3.57 7.48
C GLY A 86 -1.94 3.60 6.28
N LYS A 87 -0.70 4.03 6.52
CA LYS A 87 0.36 4.04 5.51
C LYS A 87 1.62 3.36 6.02
N MET A 88 2.17 2.47 5.20
CA MET A 88 3.49 1.88 5.40
C MET A 88 4.42 2.30 4.27
N GLU A 89 5.50 2.99 4.58
CA GLU A 89 6.46 3.47 3.58
C GLU A 89 7.78 2.72 3.69
N LEU A 90 8.29 2.21 2.57
CA LEU A 90 9.58 1.54 2.48
C LEU A 90 10.54 2.41 1.66
N TRP A 91 11.52 3.00 2.34
CA TRP A 91 12.56 3.83 1.75
C TRP A 91 13.83 3.01 1.55
N VAL A 92 14.04 2.53 0.32
CA VAL A 92 15.15 1.65 -0.05
C VAL A 92 16.31 2.46 -0.62
N GLY A 93 17.53 2.24 -0.11
CA GLY A 93 18.77 2.72 -0.73
C GLY A 93 19.26 4.13 -0.33
N GLY A 94 18.74 4.73 0.74
CA GLY A 94 19.17 6.05 1.23
C GLY A 94 20.62 6.11 1.78
N ARG A 95 21.27 7.28 1.69
CA ARG A 95 22.60 7.54 2.29
C ARG A 95 22.42 7.73 3.80
N HIS A 96 23.22 7.02 4.60
CA HIS A 96 23.37 7.13 6.07
C HIS A 96 22.40 8.09 6.77
N PHE A 97 21.24 7.58 7.18
CA PHE A 97 20.49 8.21 8.26
C PHE A 97 21.32 7.98 9.53
N MET A 98 22.19 8.93 9.85
CA MET A 98 22.99 8.89 11.06
C MET A 98 22.04 8.91 12.26
N GLY A 99 21.98 7.82 13.03
CA GLY A 99 21.40 7.84 14.37
C GLY A 99 20.44 6.71 14.75
N SER A 100 20.06 5.78 13.87
CA SER A 100 19.00 4.82 14.20
C SER A 100 19.51 3.42 14.57
N MET A 101 19.01 2.91 15.71
CA MET A 101 19.15 1.53 16.18
C MET A 101 18.77 0.54 15.07
N HIS A 102 19.57 -0.52 14.88
CA HIS A 102 19.18 -1.65 14.05
C HIS A 102 17.86 -2.24 14.56
N VAL A 103 16.81 -2.14 13.78
CA VAL A 103 15.53 -2.77 14.07
C VAL A 103 15.40 -3.99 13.19
N THR A 104 15.48 -5.18 13.78
CA THR A 104 15.05 -6.38 13.07
C THR A 104 13.55 -6.27 12.81
N SER A 105 13.12 -6.60 11.58
CA SER A 105 11.70 -6.60 11.17
C SER A 105 10.80 -7.43 12.11
N GLN A 106 11.38 -8.38 12.85
CA GLN A 106 10.73 -9.18 13.89
C GLN A 106 10.12 -8.36 15.03
N ASN A 107 10.55 -7.11 15.23
CA ASN A 107 10.15 -6.31 16.39
C ASN A 107 8.75 -5.68 16.27
N LEU A 108 8.23 -5.54 15.05
CA LEU A 108 6.85 -5.12 14.80
C LEU A 108 6.17 -6.31 14.10
N ALA A 109 5.19 -6.94 14.75
CA ALA A 109 4.43 -8.05 14.16
C ALA A 109 3.44 -7.51 13.12
N ILE A 110 3.97 -6.88 12.06
CA ILE A 110 3.20 -6.20 11.01
C ILE A 110 2.33 -7.20 10.27
N ASP A 111 2.78 -8.45 10.14
CA ASP A 111 2.01 -9.57 9.62
C ASP A 111 0.68 -9.80 10.35
N LYS A 112 0.53 -9.25 11.57
CA LYS A 112 -0.66 -9.35 12.41
C LYS A 112 -1.44 -8.04 12.54
N ILE A 113 -1.04 -6.99 11.81
CA ILE A 113 -1.70 -5.69 11.81
C ILE A 113 -2.19 -5.42 10.39
N PHE A 114 -3.43 -4.97 10.23
CA PHE A 114 -3.93 -4.59 8.93
C PHE A 114 -3.15 -3.38 8.39
N VAL A 115 -2.60 -3.50 7.19
CA VAL A 115 -1.93 -2.43 6.46
C VAL A 115 -2.84 -2.00 5.30
N ASN A 116 -3.27 -0.74 5.29
CA ASN A 116 -4.14 -0.22 4.26
C ASN A 116 -3.37 0.14 2.98
N GLU A 117 -2.21 0.77 3.13
CA GLU A 117 -1.41 1.23 2.00
C GLU A 117 0.08 0.92 2.19
N LEU A 118 0.71 0.42 1.13
CA LEU A 118 2.15 0.24 1.06
C LEU A 118 2.75 1.16 0.00
N ARG A 119 3.66 2.05 0.38
CA ARG A 119 4.46 2.84 -0.55
C ARG A 119 5.88 2.32 -0.59
N VAL A 120 6.43 2.15 -1.78
CA VAL A 120 7.82 1.71 -1.96
C VAL A 120 8.58 2.78 -2.72
N PHE A 121 9.45 3.47 -2.00
CA PHE A 121 10.34 4.50 -2.51
C PHE A 121 11.74 3.92 -2.65
N ASN A 122 12.17 3.66 -3.88
CA ASN A 122 13.58 3.40 -4.12
C ASN A 122 14.31 4.70 -4.47
N VAL A 123 15.21 5.13 -3.59
CA VAL A 123 15.92 6.42 -3.68
C VAL A 123 17.19 6.30 -4.53
N ARG A 124 17.60 5.09 -4.94
CA ARG A 124 18.80 4.87 -5.75
C ARG A 124 18.62 3.85 -6.87
N ALA A 125 19.49 3.95 -7.88
CA ALA A 125 19.70 2.90 -8.86
C ALA A 125 20.00 1.55 -8.18
N ALA A 126 19.40 0.48 -8.70
CA ALA A 126 19.34 -0.86 -8.12
C ALA A 126 20.70 -1.47 -7.70
N SER A 127 21.82 -1.00 -8.25
CA SER A 127 23.15 -1.55 -7.96
C SER A 127 23.66 -1.30 -6.54
N LYS A 128 23.01 -0.43 -5.76
CA LYS A 128 23.41 -0.11 -4.37
C LYS A 128 22.33 -0.40 -3.32
N SER A 129 21.16 -0.88 -3.73
CA SER A 129 20.10 -1.26 -2.80
C SER A 129 20.35 -2.65 -2.23
N PRO A 130 19.98 -2.90 -0.95
CA PRO A 130 19.99 -4.26 -0.43
C PRO A 130 19.05 -5.15 -1.28
N PRO A 131 19.36 -6.45 -1.44
CA PRO A 131 18.50 -7.35 -2.20
C PRO A 131 17.09 -7.37 -1.60
N ALA A 132 16.04 -7.29 -2.43
CA ALA A 132 14.65 -7.27 -1.96
C ALA A 132 14.31 -8.44 -1.01
N ASN A 133 14.96 -9.59 -1.20
CA ASN A 133 14.78 -10.78 -0.38
C ASN A 133 15.19 -10.59 1.10
N SER A 134 16.11 -9.67 1.43
CA SER A 134 16.56 -9.48 2.82
C SER A 134 15.52 -8.82 3.72
N PHE A 135 14.48 -8.22 3.14
CA PHE A 135 13.38 -7.55 3.86
C PHE A 135 12.00 -7.98 3.33
N GLN A 136 11.88 -9.21 2.82
CA GLN A 136 10.65 -9.72 2.23
C GLN A 136 9.42 -9.64 3.15
N SER A 137 9.61 -9.73 4.46
CA SER A 137 8.51 -9.67 5.44
C SER A 137 7.85 -8.30 5.51
N LEU A 138 8.49 -7.25 4.99
CA LEU A 138 7.94 -5.89 4.96
C LEU A 138 7.11 -5.61 3.72
N TRP A 139 7.48 -6.17 2.56
CA TRP A 139 6.76 -5.89 1.30
C TRP A 139 5.88 -7.05 0.82
N LYS A 140 6.10 -8.30 1.25
CA LYS A 140 5.17 -9.42 0.95
C LYS A 140 3.94 -9.41 1.85
N ILE A 141 3.34 -8.24 2.07
CA ILE A 141 2.13 -8.07 2.86
C ILE A 141 0.97 -7.81 1.90
N PRO A 142 -0.14 -8.57 1.97
CA PRO A 142 -1.32 -8.28 1.16
C PRO A 142 -1.96 -6.95 1.58
N VAL A 143 -2.05 -6.00 0.66
CA VAL A 143 -2.59 -4.65 0.89
C VAL A 143 -3.57 -4.26 -0.22
N PRO A 144 -4.61 -3.47 0.08
CA PRO A 144 -5.52 -2.99 -0.95
C PRO A 144 -4.93 -1.90 -1.84
N HIS A 145 -4.03 -1.07 -1.30
CA HIS A 145 -3.37 -0.01 -2.04
C HIS A 145 -1.86 -0.18 -2.02
N VAL A 146 -1.22 -0.16 -3.19
CA VAL A 146 0.24 -0.10 -3.30
C VAL A 146 0.66 1.07 -4.16
N ALA A 147 1.70 1.79 -3.74
CA ALA A 147 2.33 2.85 -4.52
C ALA A 147 3.80 2.49 -4.81
N PHE A 148 4.23 2.63 -6.06
CA PHE A 148 5.60 2.34 -6.49
C PHE A 148 6.27 3.59 -7.06
N SER A 149 7.50 3.87 -6.64
CA SER A 149 8.35 4.75 -7.44
C SER A 149 8.83 4.04 -8.71
N ALA A 150 9.23 4.81 -9.73
CA ALA A 150 9.74 4.27 -10.99
C ALA A 150 10.97 3.34 -10.84
N ALA A 151 11.70 3.46 -9.73
CA ALA A 151 12.87 2.64 -9.41
C ALA A 151 12.56 1.43 -8.51
N CYS A 152 11.29 1.12 -8.24
CA CYS A 152 10.90 -0.01 -7.40
C CYS A 152 11.44 -1.36 -7.96
N PRO A 153 12.03 -2.24 -7.13
CA PRO A 153 12.50 -3.55 -7.57
C PRO A 153 11.39 -4.40 -8.24
N GLU A 154 11.74 -5.07 -9.34
CA GLU A 154 10.79 -5.87 -10.13
C GLU A 154 10.13 -6.99 -9.31
N GLU A 155 10.83 -7.58 -8.34
CA GLU A 155 10.30 -8.66 -7.51
C GLU A 155 9.15 -8.18 -6.61
N ILE A 156 9.23 -6.94 -6.12
CA ILE A 156 8.20 -6.31 -5.29
C ILE A 156 6.97 -6.02 -6.17
N ILE A 157 7.20 -5.39 -7.32
CA ILE A 157 6.16 -5.14 -8.33
C ILE A 157 5.43 -6.43 -8.71
N SER A 158 6.19 -7.48 -9.05
CA SER A 158 5.68 -8.79 -9.47
C SER A 158 4.79 -9.43 -8.39
N TYR A 159 5.22 -9.39 -7.14
CA TYR A 159 4.42 -9.91 -6.03
C TYR A 159 3.07 -9.20 -5.94
N HIS A 160 3.03 -7.87 -5.95
CA HIS A 160 1.76 -7.18 -5.81
C HIS A 160 0.87 -7.35 -7.05
N LEU A 161 1.41 -7.30 -8.27
CA LEU A 161 0.60 -7.49 -9.49
C LEU A 161 -0.04 -8.87 -9.61
N PHE A 162 0.61 -9.92 -9.10
CA PHE A 162 0.23 -11.31 -9.39
C PHE A 162 -0.12 -12.16 -8.17
N LYS A 163 0.31 -11.78 -6.97
CA LYS A 163 0.13 -12.58 -5.75
C LYS A 163 -0.62 -11.85 -4.63
N ASN A 164 -0.73 -10.53 -4.68
CA ASN A 164 -1.52 -9.77 -3.70
C ASN A 164 -3.02 -9.85 -4.03
N GLU A 165 -3.72 -10.81 -3.42
CA GLU A 165 -5.16 -11.04 -3.65
C GLU A 165 -6.04 -9.87 -3.20
N ASN A 166 -5.55 -9.03 -2.29
CA ASN A 166 -6.30 -7.89 -1.76
C ASN A 166 -6.15 -6.63 -2.63
N LEU A 167 -5.27 -6.65 -3.63
CA LEU A 167 -4.93 -5.46 -4.41
C LEU A 167 -6.15 -4.90 -5.15
N ALA A 168 -6.43 -3.62 -4.90
CA ALA A 168 -7.48 -2.85 -5.56
C ALA A 168 -6.92 -1.65 -6.34
N THR A 169 -5.85 -1.02 -5.84
CA THR A 169 -5.26 0.18 -6.44
C THR A 169 -3.74 0.07 -6.52
N ILE A 170 -3.20 0.46 -7.67
CA ILE A 170 -1.76 0.68 -7.89
C ILE A 170 -1.56 2.15 -8.22
N GLU A 171 -0.75 2.84 -7.43
CA GLU A 171 -0.29 4.19 -7.69
C GLU A 171 1.16 4.14 -8.20
N LEU A 172 1.44 4.83 -9.30
CA LEU A 172 2.76 4.93 -9.89
C LEU A 172 3.30 6.35 -9.66
N LEU A 173 4.22 6.45 -8.70
CA LEU A 173 4.84 7.69 -8.25
C LEU A 173 6.02 8.03 -9.16
N PHE A 174 6.08 9.28 -9.63
CA PHE A 174 7.15 9.77 -10.52
C PHE A 174 7.31 8.90 -11.78
N ALA A 175 6.20 8.38 -12.31
CA ALA A 175 6.20 7.46 -13.43
C ALA A 175 6.04 8.21 -14.76
N TYR A 176 6.89 7.86 -15.73
CA TYR A 176 6.72 8.26 -17.11
C TYR A 176 5.69 7.37 -17.82
N HIS A 177 5.11 7.88 -18.90
CA HIS A 177 3.99 7.25 -19.60
C HIS A 177 4.27 5.80 -20.04
N GLU A 178 5.49 5.51 -20.51
CA GLU A 178 5.88 4.16 -20.92
C GLU A 178 5.90 3.17 -19.76
N LEU A 179 6.31 3.60 -18.56
CA LEU A 179 6.27 2.74 -17.37
C LEU A 179 4.82 2.38 -17.03
N VAL A 180 3.91 3.36 -17.08
CA VAL A 180 2.48 3.14 -16.83
C VAL A 180 1.91 2.14 -17.83
N ARG A 181 2.14 2.36 -19.14
CA ARG A 181 1.74 1.43 -20.22
C ARG A 181 2.27 0.02 -19.99
N ARG A 182 3.57 -0.09 -19.68
CA ARG A 182 4.22 -1.38 -19.43
C ARG A 182 3.62 -2.11 -18.23
N MET A 183 3.35 -1.40 -17.14
CA MET A 183 2.72 -1.96 -15.93
C MET A 183 1.31 -2.48 -16.19
N ILE A 184 0.51 -1.74 -16.94
CA ILE A 184 -0.83 -2.15 -17.38
C ILE A 184 -0.75 -3.41 -18.24
N ASN A 185 0.19 -3.46 -19.18
CA ASN A 185 0.39 -4.62 -20.05
C ASN A 185 0.84 -5.85 -19.27
N TYR A 186 1.77 -5.71 -18.32
CA TYR A 186 2.15 -6.79 -17.42
C TYR A 186 0.97 -7.33 -16.62
N TYR A 187 0.12 -6.43 -16.12
CA TYR A 187 -1.09 -6.83 -15.42
C TYR A 187 -2.05 -7.61 -16.33
N LYS A 188 -2.40 -7.07 -17.50
CA LYS A 188 -3.28 -7.71 -18.49
C LYS A 188 -2.79 -9.10 -18.90
N GLN A 189 -1.49 -9.24 -19.16
CA GLN A 189 -0.86 -10.50 -19.59
C GLN A 189 -0.68 -11.50 -18.44
N GLY A 190 -0.71 -11.05 -17.18
CA GLY A 190 -0.47 -11.90 -16.01
C GLY A 190 1.00 -12.30 -15.81
N THR A 191 1.94 -11.69 -16.56
CA THR A 191 3.38 -11.98 -16.46
C THR A 191 4.21 -10.73 -16.72
N MET A 192 5.36 -10.61 -16.05
CA MET A 192 6.41 -9.63 -16.41
C MET A 192 7.33 -10.28 -17.45
N LYS A 193 7.01 -10.11 -18.74
CA LYS A 193 7.96 -10.42 -19.82
C LYS A 193 8.70 -9.14 -20.14
N LYS A 194 10.03 -9.21 -20.34
CA LYS A 194 10.75 -8.08 -20.95
C LYS A 194 10.15 -7.87 -22.33
N SER A 195 9.32 -6.84 -22.47
CA SER A 195 8.72 -6.53 -23.75
C SER A 195 9.85 -6.16 -24.72
N GLU A 196 9.95 -6.87 -25.83
CA GLU A 196 10.48 -6.28 -27.06
C GLU A 196 9.60 -5.05 -27.38
N CYS A 197 10.19 -3.99 -27.92
CA CYS A 197 9.58 -2.66 -28.06
C CYS A 197 8.07 -2.72 -28.31
N LEU A 198 7.30 -2.00 -27.48
CA LEU A 198 5.87 -1.81 -27.73
C LEU A 198 5.76 -0.87 -28.93
N ASP A 199 5.87 -1.43 -30.14
CA ASP A 199 5.87 -0.67 -31.41
C ASP A 199 4.48 -0.09 -31.75
N GLU A 200 3.44 -0.42 -30.98
CA GLU A 200 2.11 0.14 -31.12
C GLU A 200 1.83 1.15 -30.00
N GLU A 201 1.69 2.42 -30.37
CA GLU A 201 1.02 3.43 -29.55
C GLU A 201 -0.44 3.02 -29.34
N GLN A 202 -0.68 2.09 -28.42
CA GLN A 202 -2.02 1.94 -27.87
C GLN A 202 -2.31 3.18 -27.05
N ASP A 203 -3.23 3.99 -27.55
CA ASP A 203 -3.89 5.01 -26.77
C ASP A 203 -4.62 4.32 -25.62
N LEU A 204 -4.17 4.63 -24.41
CA LEU A 204 -4.85 4.19 -23.20
C LEU A 204 -5.86 5.27 -22.83
N ASP A 205 -7.12 4.88 -22.69
CA ASP A 205 -8.22 5.77 -22.30
C ASP A 205 -8.14 6.15 -20.82
N PHE A 206 -7.15 6.97 -20.46
CA PHE A 206 -7.01 7.47 -19.10
C PHE A 206 -8.11 8.48 -18.77
N ALA A 207 -8.86 8.21 -17.71
CA ALA A 207 -9.77 9.18 -17.14
C ALA A 207 -8.95 10.19 -16.33
N LYS A 208 -9.11 11.49 -16.63
CA LYS A 208 -8.54 12.55 -15.82
C LYS A 208 -9.26 12.61 -14.47
N LYS A 209 -8.51 12.58 -13.37
CA LYS A 209 -9.01 12.83 -12.00
C LYS A 209 -8.86 14.34 -11.68
N GLU A 210 -9.08 14.74 -10.45
CA GLU A 210 -8.77 16.10 -9.99
C GLU A 210 -7.29 16.44 -10.20
N GLY A 211 -7.00 17.66 -10.65
CA GLY A 211 -5.65 18.15 -10.88
C GLY A 211 -4.93 17.48 -12.07
N SER A 212 -3.68 17.08 -11.86
CA SER A 212 -2.79 16.42 -12.85
C SER A 212 -2.75 14.90 -12.68
N SER A 213 -3.69 14.32 -11.94
CA SER A 213 -3.81 12.88 -11.70
C SER A 213 -4.68 12.21 -12.78
N TYR A 214 -4.28 11.02 -13.19
CA TYR A 214 -4.95 10.19 -14.18
C TYR A 214 -5.18 8.80 -13.63
N GLN A 215 -6.25 8.15 -14.07
CA GLN A 215 -6.55 6.78 -13.67
C GLN A 215 -7.12 5.92 -14.80
N ILE A 216 -6.92 4.61 -14.70
CA ILE A 216 -7.55 3.62 -15.57
C ILE A 216 -7.86 2.35 -14.78
N GLN A 217 -9.08 1.84 -14.94
CA GLN A 217 -9.48 0.57 -14.36
C GLN A 217 -9.18 -0.55 -15.35
N VAL A 218 -8.39 -1.54 -14.92
CA VAL A 218 -8.00 -2.68 -15.75
C VAL A 218 -8.50 -3.95 -15.10
N THR A 219 -9.24 -4.75 -15.86
CA THR A 219 -9.78 -6.03 -15.40
C THR A 219 -9.03 -7.18 -16.04
N ARG A 220 -8.66 -8.16 -15.22
CA ARG A 220 -8.03 -9.42 -15.64
C ARG A 220 -8.89 -10.60 -15.20
N ASN A 221 -9.03 -11.57 -16.09
CA ASN A 221 -9.55 -12.89 -15.78
C ASN A 221 -8.38 -13.88 -15.72
N LEU A 222 -8.09 -14.42 -14.54
CA LEU A 222 -7.04 -15.43 -14.37
C LEU A 222 -7.58 -16.60 -13.57
N SER A 223 -7.50 -17.80 -14.14
CA SER A 223 -7.93 -19.05 -13.48
C SER A 223 -9.37 -19.01 -12.94
N GLY A 224 -10.28 -18.38 -13.70
CA GLY A 224 -11.70 -18.24 -13.31
C GLY A 224 -11.99 -17.17 -12.25
N LYS A 225 -10.98 -16.44 -11.76
CA LYS A 225 -11.16 -15.26 -10.92
C LYS A 225 -11.04 -13.99 -11.75
N THR A 226 -12.06 -13.14 -11.70
CA THR A 226 -12.03 -11.78 -12.23
C THR A 226 -11.50 -10.84 -11.15
N GLN A 227 -10.45 -10.09 -11.47
CA GLN A 227 -9.89 -9.06 -10.61
C GLN A 227 -9.80 -7.75 -11.39
N SER A 228 -10.27 -6.66 -10.80
CA SER A 228 -10.12 -5.30 -11.35
C SER A 228 -9.18 -4.51 -10.45
N VAL A 229 -8.22 -3.83 -11.08
CA VAL A 229 -7.28 -2.95 -10.38
C VAL A 229 -7.32 -1.56 -11.03
N CYS A 230 -7.36 -0.53 -10.19
CA CYS A 230 -7.24 0.87 -10.62
C CYS A 230 -5.76 1.26 -10.65
N PHE A 231 -5.26 1.65 -11.82
CA PHE A 231 -3.93 2.25 -11.97
C PHE A 231 -4.08 3.76 -11.88
N GLN A 232 -3.27 4.41 -11.04
CA GLN A 232 -3.23 5.85 -10.82
C GLN A 232 -1.81 6.36 -11.03
N PHE A 233 -1.68 7.55 -11.59
CA PHE A 233 -0.40 8.25 -11.69
C PHE A 233 -0.64 9.75 -11.81
N GLU A 234 0.35 10.54 -11.43
CA GLU A 234 0.37 11.98 -11.67
C GLU A 234 1.26 12.26 -12.88
N LYS A 235 0.77 13.09 -13.80
CA LYS A 235 1.60 13.57 -14.91
C LYS A 235 2.54 14.62 -14.34
N ASP A 236 3.81 14.25 -14.26
CA ASP A 236 4.86 15.18 -13.87
C ASP A 236 5.13 16.14 -15.05
N GLU A 237 4.72 17.40 -14.93
CA GLU A 237 4.94 18.41 -15.98
C GLU A 237 6.42 18.80 -16.12
N CYS A 238 7.27 18.38 -15.18
CA CYS A 238 8.67 18.81 -15.07
C CYS A 238 9.68 17.97 -15.89
N PHE A 239 9.25 16.95 -16.63
CA PHE A 239 10.13 16.09 -17.41
C PHE A 239 9.72 16.05 -18.89
N TYR A 240 9.97 17.15 -19.60
CA TYR A 240 10.00 17.23 -21.07
C TYR A 240 11.30 17.87 -21.54
#